data_AF-A0A9D6ZEH1-F1
#
_entry.id   AF-A0A9D6ZEH1-F1
#
_cell.length_a   1.000
_cell.length_b   1.000
_cell.length_c   1.000
_cell.angle_alpha   90.00
_cell.angle_beta   90.00
_cell.angle_gamma   90.00
#
_symmetry.space_group_name_H-M   'P 1'
#
loop_
_entity.id
_entity.type
_entity.pdbx_description
1 polymer ?
#
loop_
_entity_poly.entity_id
_entity_poly.type
_entity_poly.pdbx_seq_one_letter_code
_entity_poly.pdbx_strand_id
1 'polypeptide(L)'
;MSKSKTIKNIRRYFVYILVRGLYGAIYFLPFGVKSLIGKFAGTACFYLMRSARLTALSNIETAFPGITAEKADRIARASFRSMGMNVLEALHLPRMSKEDIKNMAEFENLDVFKTAMKEGKGLVVITGHLGNWEFFQAVMSVRGFPTTVIAQHYSNPWIDKMITEIRESSGVHVIVRRRGKEKEVMKSALDALKKGQPLGFLVDHYAKKGGIAVPFLGGETSTPSGPSIFAMRSDAPVLFGYAMRKNGKFKVKFRHPIKVVSSNNRDCALYLNAARFLEEVESEIKSHPEQWAWMHNFRRKHKKGIRRAEFENLPIVEIYSKKDCCLCDEAKNELSDILARYPFKMKVTDITYDSEKLGKYETEVPVVFIDGKKTSKLKFDKMRFQEKIIERLAEQ
;
A
#
# COMPACT_ATOMS: atom_id res chain seq x y z
N MET A 1 3.72 -30.65 -29.48
CA MET A 1 3.56 -29.24 -29.01
C MET A 1 3.00 -28.40 -30.16
N SER A 2 1.91 -27.64 -29.97
CA SER A 2 1.33 -26.87 -31.10
C SER A 2 2.29 -25.79 -31.60
N LYS A 3 2.37 -25.58 -32.93
CA LYS A 3 3.24 -24.57 -33.58
C LYS A 3 3.12 -23.18 -32.93
N SER A 4 1.93 -22.81 -32.48
CA SER A 4 1.63 -21.56 -31.75
C SER A 4 2.40 -21.43 -30.42
N LYS A 5 2.53 -22.51 -29.65
CA LYS A 5 3.28 -22.51 -28.38
C LYS A 5 4.78 -22.31 -28.61
N THR A 6 5.31 -22.93 -29.66
CA THR A 6 6.72 -22.81 -30.06
C THR A 6 7.06 -21.38 -30.50
N ILE A 7 6.26 -20.78 -31.39
CA ILE A 7 6.45 -19.39 -31.83
C ILE A 7 6.40 -18.40 -30.65
N LYS A 8 5.44 -18.60 -29.72
CA LYS A 8 5.32 -17.77 -28.51
C LYS A 8 6.57 -17.86 -27.62
N ASN A 9 7.15 -19.05 -27.48
CA ASN A 9 8.37 -19.26 -26.71
C ASN A 9 9.58 -18.62 -27.40
N ILE A 10 9.71 -18.77 -28.72
CA ILE A 10 10.78 -18.12 -29.50
C ILE A 10 10.73 -16.60 -29.32
N ARG A 11 9.55 -15.97 -29.50
CA ARG A 11 9.39 -14.53 -29.28
C ARG A 11 9.76 -14.10 -27.86
N ARG A 12 9.33 -14.87 -26.85
CA ARG A 12 9.67 -14.60 -25.44
C ARG A 12 11.17 -14.73 -25.19
N TYR A 13 11.83 -15.67 -25.85
CA TYR A 13 13.27 -15.86 -25.75
C TYR A 13 14.02 -14.69 -26.42
N PHE A 14 13.60 -14.25 -27.61
CA PHE A 14 14.16 -13.06 -28.24
C PHE A 14 14.01 -11.80 -27.37
N VAL A 15 12.84 -11.59 -26.75
CA VAL A 15 12.65 -10.50 -25.78
C VAL A 15 13.61 -10.63 -24.60
N TYR A 16 13.83 -11.86 -24.10
CA TYR A 16 14.80 -12.12 -23.04
C TYR A 16 16.23 -11.77 -23.48
N ILE A 17 16.68 -12.20 -24.66
CA ILE A 17 18.00 -11.87 -25.19
C ILE A 17 18.17 -10.36 -25.36
N LEU A 18 17.17 -9.65 -25.87
CA LEU A 18 17.19 -8.19 -25.96
C LEU A 18 17.37 -7.54 -24.58
N VAL A 19 16.54 -7.93 -23.60
CA VAL A 19 16.63 -7.41 -22.23
C VAL A 19 17.99 -7.74 -21.61
N ARG A 20 18.52 -8.94 -21.85
CA ARG A 20 19.82 -9.37 -21.32
C ARG A 20 20.97 -8.61 -21.98
N GLY A 21 20.90 -8.35 -23.28
CA GLY A 21 21.86 -7.53 -24.02
C GLY A 21 21.88 -6.10 -23.51
N LEU A 22 20.70 -5.48 -23.35
CA LEU A 22 20.57 -4.14 -22.75
C LEU A 22 21.12 -4.10 -21.32
N TYR A 23 20.79 -5.10 -20.51
CA TYR A 23 21.32 -5.23 -19.15
C TYR A 23 22.85 -5.38 -19.13
N GLY A 24 23.41 -6.16 -20.06
CA GLY A 24 24.86 -6.32 -20.25
C GLY A 24 25.54 -5.01 -20.68
N ALA A 25 24.95 -4.26 -21.61
CA ALA A 25 25.48 -3.00 -22.12
C ALA A 25 25.61 -1.94 -21.01
N ILE A 26 24.65 -1.89 -20.09
CA ILE A 26 24.71 -0.97 -18.95
C ILE A 26 25.41 -1.57 -17.73
N TYR A 27 25.87 -2.83 -17.76
CA TYR A 27 26.24 -3.58 -16.57
C TYR A 27 27.32 -2.88 -15.74
N PHE A 28 28.38 -2.38 -16.39
CA PHE A 28 29.52 -1.72 -15.73
C PHE A 28 29.29 -0.25 -15.35
N LEU A 29 28.15 0.34 -15.71
CA LEU A 29 27.88 1.73 -15.37
C LEU A 29 27.69 1.93 -13.85
N PRO A 30 28.23 3.02 -13.27
CA PRO A 30 28.01 3.38 -11.86
C PRO A 30 26.53 3.56 -11.51
N PHE A 31 26.18 3.41 -10.23
CA PHE A 31 24.80 3.54 -9.74
C PHE A 31 24.16 4.87 -10.16
N GLY A 32 24.84 6.00 -9.95
CA GLY A 32 24.33 7.32 -10.31
C GLY A 32 24.05 7.50 -11.81
N VAL A 33 24.89 6.91 -12.67
CA VAL A 33 24.70 6.94 -14.13
C VAL A 33 23.49 6.11 -14.54
N LYS A 34 23.33 4.90 -13.98
CA LYS A 34 22.13 4.06 -14.24
C LYS A 34 20.85 4.75 -13.78
N SER A 35 20.88 5.36 -12.59
CA SER A 35 19.75 6.11 -12.06
C SER A 35 19.41 7.30 -12.98
N LEU A 36 20.41 8.04 -13.47
CA LEU A 36 20.20 9.13 -14.43
C LEU A 36 19.62 8.65 -15.77
N ILE A 37 20.14 7.53 -16.32
CA ILE A 37 19.57 6.90 -17.52
C ILE A 37 18.11 6.51 -17.26
N GLY A 38 17.82 5.91 -16.10
CA GLY A 38 16.47 5.58 -15.67
C GLY A 38 15.54 6.80 -15.61
N LYS A 39 16.02 7.93 -15.11
CA LYS A 39 15.28 9.21 -15.08
C LYS A 39 14.93 9.69 -16.49
N PHE A 40 15.88 9.63 -17.42
CA PHE A 40 15.63 10.01 -18.82
C PHE A 40 14.69 9.03 -19.53
N ALA A 41 14.88 7.73 -19.34
CA ALA A 41 14.00 6.69 -19.86
C ALA A 41 12.56 6.86 -19.33
N GLY A 42 12.40 7.14 -18.04
CA GLY A 42 11.10 7.46 -17.44
C GLY A 42 10.46 8.70 -18.06
N THR A 43 11.24 9.76 -18.31
CA THR A 43 10.76 10.94 -19.03
C THR A 43 10.31 10.60 -20.45
N ALA A 44 11.09 9.80 -21.19
CA ALA A 44 10.70 9.34 -22.53
C ALA A 44 9.40 8.52 -22.48
N CYS A 45 9.26 7.60 -21.53
CA CYS A 45 8.04 6.82 -21.32
C CYS A 45 6.82 7.71 -21.05
N PHE A 46 6.97 8.81 -20.33
CA PHE A 46 5.87 9.76 -20.11
C PHE A 46 5.32 10.34 -21.42
N TYR A 47 6.21 10.69 -22.37
CA TYR A 47 5.79 11.25 -23.66
C TYR A 47 5.34 10.18 -24.67
N LEU A 48 5.98 9.01 -24.66
CA LEU A 48 5.72 7.93 -25.63
C LEU A 48 4.51 7.06 -25.23
N MET A 49 4.27 6.84 -23.94
CA MET A 49 3.22 5.94 -23.46
C MET A 49 1.95 6.71 -23.09
N ARG A 50 1.26 7.25 -24.10
CA ARG A 50 0.05 8.08 -23.93
C ARG A 50 -0.99 7.48 -22.97
N SER A 51 -1.31 6.19 -23.08
CA SER A 51 -2.30 5.54 -22.22
C SER A 51 -1.87 5.50 -20.73
N ALA A 52 -0.60 5.23 -20.47
CA ALA A 52 -0.04 5.23 -19.12
C ALA A 52 -0.03 6.65 -18.53
N ARG A 53 0.33 7.66 -19.34
CA ARG A 53 0.28 9.08 -18.94
C ARG A 53 -1.13 9.50 -18.56
N LEU A 54 -2.13 9.21 -19.41
CA LEU A 54 -3.52 9.56 -19.14
C LEU A 54 -4.06 8.85 -17.89
N THR A 55 -3.65 7.60 -17.67
CA THR A 55 -3.98 6.87 -16.43
C THR A 55 -3.40 7.58 -15.20
N ALA A 56 -2.13 8.01 -15.26
CA ALA A 56 -1.50 8.72 -14.17
C ALA A 56 -2.19 10.06 -13.86
N LEU A 57 -2.48 10.87 -14.87
CA LEU A 57 -3.17 12.16 -14.69
C LEU A 57 -4.54 11.97 -14.05
N SER A 58 -5.36 11.07 -14.58
CA SER A 58 -6.68 10.76 -14.01
C SER A 58 -6.59 10.23 -12.57
N ASN A 59 -5.58 9.40 -12.28
CA ASN A 59 -5.33 8.93 -10.92
C ASN A 59 -5.03 10.06 -9.95
N ILE A 60 -4.16 11.00 -10.35
CA ILE A 60 -3.75 12.15 -9.55
C ILE A 60 -4.93 13.11 -9.33
N GLU A 61 -5.69 13.45 -10.38
CA GLU A 61 -6.82 14.38 -10.29
C GLU A 61 -7.89 13.92 -9.30
N THR A 62 -8.20 12.62 -9.28
CA THR A 62 -9.14 12.06 -8.30
C THR A 62 -8.54 11.96 -6.89
N ALA A 63 -7.24 11.69 -6.78
CA ALA A 63 -6.57 11.59 -5.48
C ALA A 63 -6.41 12.94 -4.78
N PHE A 64 -6.35 14.02 -5.56
CA PHE A 64 -6.20 15.40 -5.11
C PHE A 64 -7.31 16.28 -5.71
N PRO A 65 -8.53 16.25 -5.15
CA PRO A 65 -9.62 17.11 -5.60
C PRO A 65 -9.19 18.58 -5.64
N GLY A 66 -9.43 19.26 -6.76
CA GLY A 66 -9.05 20.67 -6.96
C GLY A 66 -7.60 20.91 -7.38
N ILE A 67 -6.81 19.86 -7.65
CA ILE A 67 -5.45 20.04 -8.22
C ILE A 67 -5.51 20.67 -9.62
N THR A 68 -4.59 21.59 -9.91
CA THR A 68 -4.48 22.17 -11.26
C THR A 68 -3.83 21.17 -12.23
N ALA A 69 -4.18 21.27 -13.51
CA ALA A 69 -3.61 20.42 -14.56
C ALA A 69 -2.06 20.47 -14.59
N GLU A 70 -1.48 21.65 -14.36
CA GLU A 70 -0.02 21.83 -14.35
C GLU A 70 0.65 21.09 -13.18
N LYS A 71 0.04 21.15 -11.98
CA LYS A 71 0.52 20.43 -10.80
C LYS A 71 0.38 18.92 -10.99
N ALA A 72 -0.76 18.46 -11.52
CA ALA A 72 -0.99 17.05 -11.80
C ALA A 72 0.03 16.50 -12.82
N ASP A 73 0.29 17.25 -13.90
CA ASP A 73 1.27 16.86 -14.91
C ASP A 73 2.71 16.86 -14.36
N ARG A 74 3.07 17.85 -13.52
CA ARG A 74 4.37 17.86 -12.82
C ARG A 74 4.57 16.62 -11.95
N ILE A 75 3.56 16.24 -11.16
CA ILE A 75 3.59 15.01 -10.34
C ILE A 75 3.73 13.78 -11.24
N ALA A 76 2.93 13.68 -12.30
CA ALA A 76 2.96 12.55 -13.22
C ALA A 76 4.34 12.40 -13.88
N ARG A 77 4.94 13.48 -14.40
CA ARG A 77 6.30 13.44 -14.98
C ARG A 77 7.34 12.97 -13.96
N ALA A 78 7.27 13.47 -12.74
CA ALA A 78 8.20 13.09 -11.68
C ALA A 78 8.02 11.62 -11.24
N SER A 79 6.79 11.13 -11.18
CA SER A 79 6.45 9.71 -10.95
C SER A 79 7.04 8.80 -12.02
N PHE A 80 6.90 9.14 -13.30
CA PHE A 80 7.50 8.37 -14.39
C PHE A 80 9.03 8.33 -14.32
N ARG A 81 9.66 9.47 -13.99
CA ARG A 81 11.11 9.55 -13.74
C ARG A 81 11.52 8.64 -12.58
N SER A 82 10.81 8.71 -11.45
CA SER A 82 11.11 7.88 -10.28
C SER A 82 10.98 6.39 -10.59
N MET A 83 9.94 5.99 -11.33
CA MET A 83 9.76 4.62 -11.78
C MET A 83 10.89 4.15 -12.69
N GLY A 84 11.31 4.96 -13.66
CA GLY A 84 12.45 4.64 -14.53
C GLY A 84 13.75 4.49 -13.74
N MET A 85 13.99 5.35 -12.74
CA MET A 85 15.12 5.21 -11.82
C MET A 85 15.02 3.89 -11.04
N ASN A 86 13.88 3.55 -10.44
CA ASN A 86 13.69 2.32 -9.67
C ASN A 86 14.06 1.05 -10.46
N VAL A 87 13.64 0.96 -11.73
CA VAL A 87 13.97 -0.18 -12.60
C VAL A 87 15.47 -0.32 -12.74
N LEU A 88 16.17 0.76 -13.09
CA LEU A 88 17.61 0.74 -13.36
C LEU A 88 18.44 0.55 -12.08
N GLU A 89 17.96 1.09 -10.96
CA GLU A 89 18.55 0.91 -9.64
C GLU A 89 18.39 -0.55 -9.15
N ALA A 90 17.23 -1.17 -9.35
CA ALA A 90 17.01 -2.58 -9.02
C ALA A 90 17.92 -3.51 -9.84
N LEU A 91 18.12 -3.21 -11.14
CA LEU A 91 19.08 -3.92 -11.98
C LEU A 91 20.54 -3.75 -11.49
N HIS A 92 20.85 -2.72 -10.70
CA HIS A 92 22.19 -2.49 -10.16
C HIS A 92 22.47 -3.33 -8.89
N LEU A 93 21.43 -3.78 -8.16
CA LEU A 93 21.56 -4.49 -6.88
C LEU A 93 22.56 -5.67 -6.90
N PRO A 94 22.59 -6.56 -7.91
CA PRO A 94 23.51 -7.70 -7.92
C PRO A 94 25.00 -7.33 -7.97
N ARG A 95 25.32 -6.06 -8.27
CA ARG A 95 26.71 -5.56 -8.30
C ARG A 95 27.12 -4.85 -7.02
N MET A 96 26.17 -4.52 -6.17
CA MET A 96 26.45 -3.78 -4.95
C MET A 96 26.98 -4.75 -3.90
N SER A 97 28.03 -4.34 -3.19
CA SER A 97 28.39 -5.03 -1.97
C SER A 97 27.29 -4.83 -0.92
N LYS A 98 27.27 -5.70 0.09
CA LYS A 98 26.38 -5.51 1.25
C LYS A 98 26.60 -4.16 1.92
N GLU A 99 27.84 -3.67 1.91
CA GLU A 99 28.22 -2.39 2.52
C GLU A 99 27.73 -1.20 1.69
N ASP A 100 27.81 -1.26 0.36
CA ASP A 100 27.23 -0.25 -0.53
C ASP A 100 25.73 -0.08 -0.28
N ILE A 101 24.99 -1.20 -0.21
CA ILE A 101 23.55 -1.19 0.07
C ILE A 101 23.28 -0.58 1.45
N LYS A 102 24.08 -0.92 2.47
CA LYS A 102 23.91 -0.37 3.81
C LYS A 102 24.15 1.14 3.88
N ASN A 103 25.18 1.63 3.20
CA ASN A 103 25.61 3.03 3.18
C ASN A 103 24.65 3.94 2.41
N MET A 104 23.86 3.36 1.50
CA MET A 104 22.81 4.08 0.78
C MET A 104 21.51 4.25 1.57
N ALA A 105 21.38 3.65 2.74
CA ALA A 105 20.16 3.67 3.53
C ALA A 105 20.31 4.43 4.85
N GLU A 106 19.39 5.35 5.09
CA GLU A 106 19.21 6.08 6.34
C GLU A 106 17.89 5.67 6.98
N PHE A 107 17.91 5.24 8.25
CA PHE A 107 16.74 4.64 8.89
C PHE A 107 16.03 5.61 9.82
N GLU A 108 14.70 5.55 9.80
CA GLU A 108 13.80 6.14 10.78
C GLU A 108 12.93 5.02 11.38
N ASN A 109 12.86 4.96 12.71
CA ASN A 109 12.05 3.99 13.45
C ASN A 109 12.38 2.51 13.17
N LEU A 110 13.65 2.18 12.92
CA LEU A 110 14.07 0.77 12.81
C LEU A 110 13.79 -0.03 14.09
N ASP A 111 13.73 0.66 15.24
CA ASP A 111 13.46 0.07 16.54
C ASP A 111 12.04 -0.48 16.65
N VAL A 112 11.08 0.15 15.95
CA VAL A 112 9.70 -0.35 15.83
C VAL A 112 9.69 -1.71 15.11
N PHE A 113 10.44 -1.81 14.01
CA PHE A 113 10.61 -3.07 13.29
C PHE A 113 11.27 -4.14 14.17
N LYS A 114 12.38 -3.81 14.84
CA LYS A 114 13.08 -4.74 15.73
C LYS A 114 12.20 -5.20 16.89
N THR A 115 11.36 -4.32 17.44
CA THR A 115 10.45 -4.64 18.54
C THR A 115 9.36 -5.61 18.09
N ALA A 116 8.71 -5.35 16.95
CA ALA A 116 7.71 -6.25 16.40
C ALA A 116 8.30 -7.65 16.07
N MET A 117 9.55 -7.70 15.59
CA MET A 117 10.24 -8.97 15.34
C MET A 117 10.53 -9.78 16.62
N LYS A 118 10.72 -9.12 17.78
CA LYS A 118 10.97 -9.79 19.06
C LYS A 118 9.75 -10.55 19.60
N GLU A 119 8.56 -10.29 19.08
CA GLU A 119 7.35 -11.04 19.44
C GLU A 119 7.42 -12.52 19.02
N GLY A 120 8.33 -12.89 18.10
CA GLY A 120 8.56 -14.29 17.71
C GLY A 120 7.47 -14.89 16.82
N LYS A 121 6.45 -14.12 16.43
CA LYS A 121 5.35 -14.54 15.55
C LYS A 121 5.63 -14.34 14.05
N GLY A 122 6.84 -13.90 13.72
CA GLY A 122 7.16 -13.32 12.41
C GLY A 122 6.62 -11.91 12.30
N LEU A 123 6.66 -11.33 11.11
CA LEU A 123 6.19 -9.97 10.88
C LEU A 123 5.61 -9.85 9.46
N VAL A 124 4.40 -9.33 9.34
CA VAL A 124 3.86 -8.93 8.05
C VAL A 124 4.30 -7.50 7.77
N VAL A 125 5.05 -7.29 6.69
CA VAL A 125 5.47 -5.96 6.25
C VAL A 125 4.69 -5.59 5.00
N ILE A 126 3.83 -4.60 5.09
CA ILE A 126 3.16 -4.02 3.91
C ILE A 126 3.98 -2.85 3.37
N THR A 127 3.91 -2.63 2.06
CA THR A 127 4.42 -1.45 1.36
C THR A 127 3.55 -1.16 0.14
N GLY A 128 3.74 -0.01 -0.48
CA GLY A 128 3.26 0.28 -1.83
C GLY A 128 4.39 0.24 -2.86
N HIS A 129 4.05 0.40 -4.14
CA HIS A 129 4.98 0.78 -5.21
C HIS A 129 5.39 2.25 -5.05
N LEU A 130 5.89 2.55 -3.86
CA LEU A 130 6.23 3.87 -3.32
C LEU A 130 7.73 3.89 -3.03
N GLY A 131 8.41 4.96 -3.44
CA GLY A 131 9.86 5.03 -3.34
C GLY A 131 10.51 3.88 -4.13
N ASN A 132 11.61 3.30 -3.63
CA ASN A 132 12.24 2.13 -4.22
C ASN A 132 12.05 0.88 -3.34
N TRP A 133 10.97 0.14 -3.61
CA TRP A 133 10.62 -1.08 -2.87
C TRP A 133 11.59 -2.25 -3.12
N GLU A 134 12.27 -2.30 -4.27
CA GLU A 134 13.28 -3.33 -4.55
C GLU A 134 14.54 -3.08 -3.70
N PHE A 135 14.93 -1.82 -3.52
CA PHE A 135 15.98 -1.44 -2.59
C PHE A 135 15.56 -1.68 -1.13
N PHE A 136 14.30 -1.42 -0.78
CA PHE A 136 13.79 -1.63 0.57
C PHE A 136 13.96 -3.08 1.05
N GLN A 137 13.50 -4.07 0.30
CA GLN A 137 13.69 -5.49 0.66
C GLN A 137 15.17 -5.89 0.69
N ALA A 138 15.99 -5.35 -0.23
CA ALA A 138 17.41 -5.64 -0.31
C ALA A 138 18.15 -5.13 0.94
N VAL A 139 17.90 -3.88 1.33
CA VAL A 139 18.58 -3.26 2.47
C VAL A 139 18.19 -3.89 3.81
N MET A 140 16.95 -4.36 3.94
CA MET A 140 16.54 -5.15 5.10
C MET A 140 17.25 -6.51 5.13
N SER A 141 17.36 -7.20 3.99
CA SER A 141 18.04 -8.49 3.93
C SER A 141 19.54 -8.42 4.23
N VAL A 142 20.28 -7.47 3.64
CA VAL A 142 21.72 -7.32 3.92
C VAL A 142 22.03 -6.85 5.35
N ARG A 143 21.04 -6.31 6.06
CA ARG A 143 21.13 -5.99 7.50
C ARG A 143 20.86 -7.19 8.42
N GLY A 144 20.67 -8.38 7.85
CA GLY A 144 20.54 -9.63 8.60
C GLY A 144 19.12 -10.05 8.91
N PHE A 145 18.11 -9.37 8.34
CA PHE A 145 16.72 -9.79 8.48
C PHE A 145 16.35 -10.77 7.36
N PRO A 146 15.90 -12.01 7.65
CA PRO A 146 15.63 -13.03 6.63
C PRO A 146 14.32 -12.72 5.86
N THR A 147 14.35 -11.66 5.05
CA THR A 147 13.20 -11.10 4.36
C THR A 147 12.67 -12.07 3.30
N THR A 148 11.39 -12.44 3.42
CA THR A 148 10.65 -13.20 2.42
C THR A 148 9.63 -12.29 1.74
N VAL A 149 9.46 -12.39 0.42
CA VAL A 149 8.46 -11.61 -0.34
C VAL A 149 7.62 -12.50 -1.23
N ILE A 150 6.37 -12.14 -1.45
CA ILE A 150 5.49 -12.83 -2.41
C ILE A 150 5.44 -12.04 -3.72
N ALA A 151 5.93 -12.64 -4.80
CA ALA A 151 5.96 -12.02 -6.12
C ALA A 151 4.98 -12.69 -7.08
N GLN A 152 4.39 -11.92 -7.99
CA GLN A 152 3.58 -12.48 -9.07
C GLN A 152 4.46 -13.00 -10.21
N HIS A 153 4.16 -14.20 -10.70
CA HIS A 153 4.82 -14.77 -11.89
C HIS A 153 4.61 -13.93 -13.15
N TYR A 154 5.71 -13.63 -13.85
CA TYR A 154 5.72 -13.01 -15.17
C TYR A 154 5.50 -14.03 -16.28
N SER A 155 4.73 -13.65 -17.32
CA SER A 155 4.37 -14.62 -18.37
C SER A 155 5.57 -15.12 -19.20
N ASN A 156 6.69 -14.39 -19.20
CA ASN A 156 7.94 -14.78 -19.84
C ASN A 156 8.83 -15.46 -18.79
N PRO A 157 9.08 -16.79 -18.87
CA PRO A 157 9.77 -17.53 -17.82
C PRO A 157 11.24 -17.14 -17.65
N TRP A 158 11.93 -16.70 -18.72
CA TRP A 158 13.32 -16.27 -18.62
C TRP A 158 13.47 -14.91 -17.92
N ILE A 159 12.51 -14.01 -18.17
CA ILE A 159 12.42 -12.73 -17.44
C ILE A 159 12.00 -12.95 -15.99
N ASP A 160 11.04 -13.86 -15.74
CA ASP A 160 10.61 -14.24 -14.39
C ASP A 160 11.79 -14.75 -13.55
N LYS A 161 12.60 -15.65 -14.14
CA LYS A 161 13.82 -16.16 -13.52
C LYS A 161 14.84 -15.05 -13.26
N MET A 162 15.14 -14.22 -14.27
CA MET A 162 16.10 -13.12 -14.13
C MET A 162 15.71 -12.13 -13.03
N ILE A 163 14.44 -11.72 -12.94
CA ILE A 163 13.96 -10.81 -11.88
C ILE A 163 14.08 -11.48 -10.51
N THR A 164 13.78 -12.78 -10.42
CA THR A 164 13.93 -13.54 -9.17
C THR A 164 15.39 -13.57 -8.73
N GLU A 165 16.32 -13.92 -9.63
CA GLU A 165 17.77 -13.92 -9.36
C GLU A 165 18.27 -12.53 -8.91
N ILE A 166 17.74 -11.44 -9.49
CA ILE A 166 18.09 -10.07 -9.07
C ILE A 166 17.65 -9.80 -7.63
N ARG A 167 16.43 -10.17 -7.26
CA ARG A 167 15.92 -9.98 -5.88
C ARG A 167 16.71 -10.82 -4.88
N GLU A 168 16.99 -12.07 -5.24
CA GLU A 168 17.72 -13.02 -4.40
C GLU A 168 19.21 -12.64 -4.22
N SER A 169 19.78 -11.84 -5.12
CA SER A 169 21.19 -11.38 -5.03
C SER A 169 21.53 -10.66 -3.72
N SER A 170 20.55 -10.04 -3.07
CA SER A 170 20.70 -9.34 -1.79
C SER A 170 20.33 -10.21 -0.57
N GLY A 171 20.02 -11.50 -0.78
CA GLY A 171 19.60 -12.44 0.26
C GLY A 171 18.09 -12.47 0.53
N VAL A 172 17.26 -11.83 -0.32
CA VAL A 172 15.79 -11.88 -0.19
C VAL A 172 15.30 -13.26 -0.64
N HIS A 173 14.38 -13.88 0.08
CA HIS A 173 13.71 -15.10 -0.38
C HIS A 173 12.42 -14.77 -1.14
N VAL A 174 12.25 -15.26 -2.36
CA VAL A 174 11.11 -14.93 -3.22
C VAL A 174 10.16 -16.11 -3.38
N ILE A 175 8.95 -16.00 -2.84
CA ILE A 175 7.86 -16.94 -3.09
C ILE A 175 7.11 -16.51 -4.36
N VAL A 176 7.32 -17.24 -5.45
CA VAL A 176 6.66 -16.93 -6.74
C VAL A 176 5.25 -17.52 -6.80
N ARG A 177 4.26 -16.64 -6.91
CA ARG A 177 2.85 -17.01 -7.08
C ARG A 177 2.57 -17.48 -8.50
N ARG A 178 2.47 -18.80 -8.67
CA ARG A 178 2.06 -19.46 -9.91
C ARG A 178 0.58 -19.87 -9.85
N ARG A 179 -0.12 -19.80 -10.98
CA ARG A 179 -1.52 -20.22 -11.11
C ARG A 179 -1.65 -21.70 -10.76
N GLY A 180 -2.58 -22.07 -9.89
CA GLY A 180 -2.80 -23.46 -9.46
C GLY A 180 -1.88 -23.94 -8.34
N LYS A 181 -0.97 -23.08 -7.84
CA LYS A 181 -0.05 -23.37 -6.73
C LYS A 181 -0.35 -22.52 -5.49
N GLU A 182 -1.60 -22.07 -5.34
CA GLU A 182 -2.02 -21.18 -4.25
C GLU A 182 -1.80 -21.83 -2.87
N LYS A 183 -1.99 -23.15 -2.75
CA LYS A 183 -1.72 -23.91 -1.51
C LYS A 183 -0.23 -23.93 -1.14
N GLU A 184 0.66 -24.08 -2.11
CA GLU A 184 2.12 -24.09 -1.89
C GLU A 184 2.62 -22.71 -1.42
N VAL A 185 2.12 -21.64 -2.06
CA VAL A 185 2.41 -20.25 -1.67
C VAL A 185 1.92 -19.99 -0.25
N MET A 186 0.70 -20.42 0.06
CA MET A 186 0.12 -20.27 1.40
C MET A 186 0.96 -20.97 2.47
N LYS A 187 1.36 -22.22 2.21
CA LYS A 187 2.19 -23.01 3.12
C LYS A 187 3.55 -22.33 3.34
N SER A 188 4.25 -22.00 2.25
CA SER A 188 5.60 -21.41 2.33
C SER A 188 5.61 -20.07 3.06
N ALA A 189 4.59 -19.23 2.84
CA ALA A 189 4.46 -17.95 3.51
C ALA A 189 4.15 -18.09 5.01
N LEU A 190 3.26 -19.02 5.39
CA LEU A 190 3.00 -19.31 6.81
C LEU A 190 4.23 -19.93 7.49
N ASP A 191 4.98 -20.79 6.80
CA ASP A 191 6.20 -21.38 7.34
C ASP A 191 7.29 -20.31 7.56
N ALA A 192 7.38 -19.29 6.71
CA ALA A 192 8.27 -18.15 6.93
C ALA A 192 7.89 -17.37 8.21
N LEU A 193 6.61 -17.04 8.39
CA LEU A 193 6.11 -16.36 9.59
C LEU A 193 6.36 -17.19 10.86
N LYS A 194 6.08 -18.49 10.83
CA LYS A 194 6.38 -19.42 11.93
C LYS A 194 7.86 -19.50 12.30
N LYS A 195 8.76 -19.25 11.35
CA LYS A 195 10.21 -19.16 11.58
C LYS A 195 10.64 -17.78 12.10
N GLY A 196 9.69 -16.91 12.45
CA GLY A 196 9.98 -15.56 12.92
C GLY A 196 10.45 -14.61 11.81
N GLN A 197 10.19 -14.91 10.53
CA GLN A 197 10.73 -14.14 9.41
C GLN A 197 9.78 -13.00 8.98
N PRO A 198 10.29 -11.88 8.46
CA PRO A 198 9.48 -10.86 7.82
C PRO A 198 8.91 -11.37 6.49
N LEU A 199 7.62 -11.14 6.25
CA LEU A 199 6.91 -11.45 5.02
C LEU A 199 6.36 -10.16 4.38
N GLY A 200 6.96 -9.77 3.26
CA GLY A 200 6.70 -8.53 2.55
C GLY A 200 5.58 -8.61 1.50
N PHE A 201 4.74 -7.58 1.45
CA PHE A 201 3.63 -7.44 0.50
C PHE A 201 3.53 -6.04 -0.11
N LEU A 202 3.30 -6.00 -1.42
CA LEU A 202 2.79 -4.82 -2.12
C LEU A 202 1.25 -4.86 -2.11
N VAL A 203 0.61 -3.83 -1.56
CA VAL A 203 -0.86 -3.84 -1.31
C VAL A 203 -1.67 -2.92 -2.22
N ASP A 204 -1.01 -2.09 -3.02
CA ASP A 204 -1.59 -0.96 -3.76
C ASP A 204 -1.93 -1.27 -5.23
N HIS A 205 -1.70 -2.51 -5.67
CA HIS A 205 -2.01 -2.95 -7.03
C HIS A 205 -3.33 -3.69 -7.13
N TYR A 206 -4.08 -3.45 -8.23
CA TYR A 206 -5.34 -4.15 -8.50
C TYR A 206 -5.22 -5.68 -8.46
N ALA A 207 -5.89 -6.29 -7.49
CA ALA A 207 -6.12 -7.72 -7.41
C ALA A 207 -7.36 -8.12 -8.22
N LYS A 208 -7.25 -9.25 -8.93
CA LYS A 208 -8.40 -9.86 -9.61
C LYS A 208 -9.09 -10.82 -8.62
N LYS A 209 -9.27 -12.09 -9.00
CA LYS A 209 -9.89 -13.11 -8.16
C LYS A 209 -9.25 -13.15 -6.77
N GLY A 210 -10.09 -13.06 -5.73
CA GLY A 210 -9.66 -13.12 -4.33
C GLY A 210 -9.12 -11.80 -3.77
N GLY A 211 -9.21 -10.69 -4.51
CA GLY A 211 -9.07 -9.35 -3.93
C GLY A 211 -10.32 -8.91 -3.20
N ILE A 212 -10.20 -7.87 -2.37
CA ILE A 212 -11.27 -7.25 -1.59
C ILE A 212 -11.48 -5.81 -2.09
N ALA A 213 -12.73 -5.41 -2.32
CA ALA A 213 -13.07 -4.05 -2.74
C ALA A 213 -13.00 -3.09 -1.55
N VAL A 214 -12.21 -2.02 -1.67
CA VAL A 214 -11.98 -1.03 -0.61
C VAL A 214 -11.75 0.37 -1.21
N PRO A 215 -12.01 1.45 -0.46
CA PRO A 215 -11.65 2.81 -0.84
C PRO A 215 -10.13 3.02 -0.87
N PHE A 216 -9.63 3.73 -1.88
CA PHE A 216 -8.22 4.12 -2.03
C PHE A 216 -8.08 5.31 -2.97
N LEU A 217 -7.42 6.38 -2.51
CA LEU A 217 -7.11 7.59 -3.31
C LEU A 217 -8.35 8.16 -4.04
N GLY A 218 -9.44 8.36 -3.28
CA GLY A 218 -10.68 8.98 -3.77
C GLY A 218 -11.57 8.09 -4.64
N GLY A 219 -11.30 6.78 -4.76
CA GLY A 219 -12.17 5.85 -5.48
C GLY A 219 -12.11 4.43 -4.94
N GLU A 220 -12.92 3.53 -5.52
CA GLU A 220 -12.91 2.10 -5.17
C GLU A 220 -11.80 1.35 -5.93
N THR A 221 -11.04 0.52 -5.23
CA THR A 221 -10.08 -0.43 -5.81
C THR A 221 -10.31 -1.84 -5.29
N SER A 222 -9.70 -2.83 -5.95
CA SER A 222 -9.61 -4.18 -5.40
C SER A 222 -8.17 -4.47 -5.01
N THR A 223 -7.90 -4.65 -3.73
CA THR A 223 -6.55 -4.89 -3.19
C THR A 223 -6.31 -6.37 -2.85
N PRO A 224 -5.07 -6.87 -2.86
CA PRO A 224 -4.78 -8.23 -2.45
C PRO A 224 -5.16 -8.47 -0.98
N SER A 225 -6.00 -9.46 -0.71
CA SER A 225 -6.36 -9.85 0.66
C SER A 225 -5.27 -10.67 1.40
N GLY A 226 -4.16 -10.98 0.72
CA GLY A 226 -3.06 -11.79 1.24
C GLY A 226 -2.53 -11.30 2.59
N PRO A 227 -2.08 -10.04 2.73
CA PRO A 227 -1.55 -9.52 3.99
C PRO A 227 -2.51 -9.74 5.16
N SER A 228 -3.80 -9.41 4.99
CA SER A 228 -4.82 -9.58 6.04
C SER A 228 -4.99 -11.06 6.40
N ILE A 229 -5.02 -11.96 5.40
CA ILE A 229 -5.15 -13.40 5.62
C ILE A 229 -3.96 -13.94 6.41
N PHE A 230 -2.73 -13.53 6.07
CA PHE A 230 -1.53 -14.01 6.75
C PHE A 230 -1.43 -13.44 8.17
N ALA A 231 -1.71 -12.15 8.35
CA ALA A 231 -1.70 -11.52 9.67
C ALA A 231 -2.70 -12.21 10.61
N MET A 232 -3.97 -12.38 10.20
CA MET A 232 -4.99 -13.05 11.02
C MET A 232 -4.67 -14.51 11.33
N ARG A 233 -4.03 -15.25 10.41
CA ARG A 233 -3.74 -16.69 10.60
C ARG A 233 -2.49 -16.97 11.43
N SER A 234 -1.55 -16.04 11.45
CA SER A 234 -0.28 -16.18 12.17
C SER A 234 -0.25 -15.40 13.47
N ASP A 235 -1.21 -14.49 13.68
CA ASP A 235 -1.19 -13.48 14.73
C ASP A 235 0.07 -12.60 14.68
N ALA A 236 0.72 -12.53 13.50
CA ALA A 236 1.91 -11.72 13.30
C ALA A 236 1.56 -10.22 13.31
N PRO A 237 2.38 -9.37 13.96
CA PRO A 237 2.23 -7.93 13.86
C PRO A 237 2.30 -7.48 12.39
N VAL A 238 1.65 -6.34 12.09
CA VAL A 238 1.68 -5.72 10.77
C VAL A 238 2.35 -4.37 10.87
N LEU A 239 3.40 -4.15 10.09
CA LEU A 239 4.04 -2.85 9.92
C LEU A 239 3.92 -2.38 8.48
N PHE A 240 3.72 -1.08 8.30
CA PHE A 240 4.01 -0.42 7.04
C PHE A 240 5.44 0.10 7.04
N GLY A 241 6.20 -0.24 5.99
CA GLY A 241 7.55 0.29 5.78
C GLY A 241 7.82 0.57 4.32
N TYR A 242 8.72 1.52 4.05
CA TYR A 242 9.08 1.94 2.71
C TYR A 242 10.50 2.53 2.66
N ALA A 243 11.06 2.65 1.46
CA ALA A 243 12.34 3.31 1.22
C ALA A 243 12.17 4.45 0.21
N MET A 244 12.20 5.70 0.68
CA MET A 244 11.98 6.88 -0.15
C MET A 244 13.31 7.44 -0.67
N ARG A 245 13.40 7.78 -1.96
CA ARG A 245 14.62 8.41 -2.49
C ARG A 245 14.74 9.83 -1.93
N LYS A 246 15.89 10.17 -1.35
CA LYS A 246 16.22 11.51 -0.84
C LYS A 246 17.71 11.79 -1.02
N ASN A 247 18.05 12.85 -1.76
CA ASN A 247 19.44 13.31 -1.97
C ASN A 247 20.41 12.21 -2.46
N GLY A 248 19.98 11.36 -3.39
CA GLY A 248 20.82 10.26 -3.93
C GLY A 248 20.94 9.03 -3.03
N LYS A 249 20.35 9.06 -1.82
CA LYS A 249 20.20 7.94 -0.89
C LYS A 249 18.73 7.54 -0.73
N PHE A 250 18.48 6.58 0.16
CA PHE A 250 17.14 6.14 0.52
C PHE A 250 16.88 6.31 2.02
N LYS A 251 15.83 7.04 2.35
CA LYS A 251 15.30 7.11 3.70
C LYS A 251 14.33 5.94 3.91
N VAL A 252 14.73 4.96 4.72
CA VAL A 252 13.93 3.81 5.10
C VAL A 252 13.15 4.13 6.36
N LYS A 253 11.83 4.04 6.32
CA LYS A 253 10.97 4.37 7.47
C LYS A 253 10.00 3.23 7.74
N PHE A 254 9.77 2.98 9.03
CA PHE A 254 8.67 2.15 9.52
C PHE A 254 7.67 3.01 10.29
N ARG A 255 6.38 2.74 10.08
CA ARG A 255 5.29 3.29 10.90
C ARG A 255 4.97 2.38 12.07
N HIS A 256 4.15 2.88 12.99
CA HIS A 256 3.68 2.13 14.15
C HIS A 256 2.90 0.87 13.73
N PRO A 257 2.85 -0.16 14.60
CA PRO A 257 2.07 -1.36 14.34
C PRO A 257 0.60 -1.08 14.05
N ILE A 258 0.09 -1.72 13.01
CA ILE A 258 -1.32 -1.66 12.63
C ILE A 258 -2.04 -2.81 13.34
N LYS A 259 -3.03 -2.47 14.17
CA LYS A 259 -3.87 -3.47 14.85
C LYS A 259 -4.63 -4.29 13.82
N VAL A 260 -4.46 -5.61 13.87
CA VAL A 260 -5.19 -6.55 13.03
C VAL A 260 -6.58 -6.76 13.61
N VAL A 261 -7.59 -6.63 12.75
CA VAL A 261 -9.00 -6.76 13.13
C VAL A 261 -9.49 -8.16 12.79
N SER A 262 -10.23 -8.78 13.71
CA SER A 262 -10.95 -10.04 13.49
C SER A 262 -12.44 -9.80 13.60
N SER A 263 -13.24 -10.56 12.86
CA SER A 263 -14.72 -10.53 12.86
C SER A 263 -15.24 -11.93 12.51
N ASN A 264 -16.47 -12.25 12.94
CA ASN A 264 -17.12 -13.50 12.57
C ASN A 264 -17.40 -13.54 11.06
N ASN A 265 -17.69 -12.39 10.46
CA ASN A 265 -17.73 -12.23 9.02
C ASN A 265 -16.30 -12.02 8.46
N ARG A 266 -15.80 -13.07 7.80
CA ARG A 266 -14.47 -13.05 7.18
C ARG A 266 -14.27 -11.89 6.18
N ASP A 267 -15.26 -11.59 5.35
CA ASP A 267 -15.10 -10.55 4.34
C ASP A 267 -15.11 -9.14 4.97
N CYS A 268 -15.84 -8.94 6.08
CA CYS A 268 -15.73 -7.74 6.93
C CYS A 268 -14.32 -7.59 7.53
N ALA A 269 -13.77 -8.65 8.14
CA ALA A 269 -12.41 -8.62 8.66
C ALA A 269 -11.37 -8.30 7.56
N LEU A 270 -11.52 -8.89 6.38
CA LEU A 270 -10.64 -8.61 5.24
C LEU A 270 -10.74 -7.16 4.78
N TYR A 271 -11.94 -6.60 4.71
CA TYR A 271 -12.19 -5.21 4.36
C TYR A 271 -11.54 -4.25 5.35
N LEU A 272 -11.84 -4.40 6.65
CA LEU A 272 -11.36 -3.50 7.70
C LEU A 272 -9.82 -3.46 7.73
N ASN A 273 -9.18 -4.62 7.68
CA ASN A 273 -7.71 -4.69 7.62
C ASN A 273 -7.16 -4.07 6.33
N ALA A 274 -7.72 -4.40 5.17
CA ALA A 274 -7.24 -3.89 3.90
C ALA A 274 -7.41 -2.37 3.76
N ALA A 275 -8.52 -1.82 4.26
CA ALA A 275 -8.78 -0.39 4.29
C ALA A 275 -7.76 0.36 5.17
N ARG A 276 -7.43 -0.17 6.36
CA ARG A 276 -6.37 0.36 7.24
C ARG A 276 -4.99 0.29 6.58
N PHE A 277 -4.66 -0.84 5.94
CA PHE A 277 -3.37 -1.01 5.27
C PHE A 277 -3.17 -0.01 4.13
N LEU A 278 -4.21 0.22 3.33
CA LEU A 278 -4.17 1.21 2.26
C LEU A 278 -4.19 2.65 2.80
N GLU A 279 -4.75 2.91 3.98
CA GLU A 279 -4.73 4.22 4.62
C GLU A 279 -3.31 4.69 4.91
N GLU A 280 -2.48 3.80 5.45
CA GLU A 280 -1.07 4.05 5.72
C GLU A 280 -0.29 4.36 4.43
N VAL A 281 -0.54 3.56 3.38
CA VAL A 281 0.09 3.76 2.07
C VAL A 281 -0.39 5.07 1.44
N GLU A 282 -1.69 5.36 1.51
CA GLU A 282 -2.31 6.56 0.96
C GLU A 282 -1.76 7.84 1.60
N SER A 283 -1.57 7.85 2.93
CA SER A 283 -0.97 8.96 3.65
C SER A 283 0.42 9.32 3.11
N GLU A 284 1.26 8.31 2.85
CA GLU A 284 2.61 8.55 2.32
C GLU A 284 2.63 8.86 0.83
N ILE A 285 1.71 8.29 0.03
CA ILE A 285 1.53 8.68 -1.37
C ILE A 285 1.14 10.15 -1.46
N LYS A 286 0.21 10.61 -0.62
CA LYS A 286 -0.22 12.01 -0.60
C LYS A 286 0.90 12.96 -0.20
N SER A 287 1.82 12.50 0.65
CA SER A 287 2.99 13.27 1.10
C SER A 287 4.15 13.29 0.09
N HIS A 288 4.31 12.23 -0.71
CA HIS A 288 5.37 12.09 -1.71
C HIS A 288 4.83 11.59 -3.06
N PRO A 289 3.89 12.32 -3.69
CA PRO A 289 3.17 11.82 -4.85
C PRO A 289 4.11 11.63 -6.07
N GLU A 290 5.24 12.30 -6.12
CA GLU A 290 6.23 12.15 -7.17
C GLU A 290 6.98 10.80 -7.17
N GLN A 291 6.87 9.99 -6.11
CA GLN A 291 7.59 8.72 -5.99
C GLN A 291 6.68 7.48 -5.98
N TRP A 292 5.41 7.64 -6.32
CA TRP A 292 4.47 6.52 -6.45
C TRP A 292 4.14 6.20 -7.91
N ALA A 293 3.78 4.94 -8.17
CA ALA A 293 3.53 4.38 -9.50
C ALA A 293 2.17 4.77 -10.12
N TRP A 294 1.90 6.07 -10.31
CA TRP A 294 0.60 6.58 -10.80
C TRP A 294 0.13 5.99 -12.13
N MET A 295 1.05 5.50 -12.97
CA MET A 295 0.75 4.89 -14.26
C MET A 295 0.04 3.53 -14.17
N HIS A 296 -0.09 2.96 -12.98
CA HIS A 296 -0.84 1.73 -12.79
C HIS A 296 -2.34 1.99 -12.75
N ASN A 297 -3.11 1.18 -13.47
CA ASN A 297 -4.56 1.26 -13.44
C ASN A 297 -5.11 0.41 -12.27
N PHE A 298 -5.19 1.02 -11.08
CA PHE A 298 -5.75 0.40 -9.88
C PHE A 298 -7.26 0.62 -9.71
N ARG A 299 -7.87 1.59 -10.42
CA ARG A 299 -9.31 1.86 -10.38
C ARG A 299 -10.01 1.26 -11.59
N ARG A 300 -10.13 -0.06 -11.58
CA ARG A 300 -10.73 -0.83 -12.67
C ARG A 300 -12.13 -1.26 -12.30
N LYS A 301 -13.02 -1.32 -13.30
CA LYS A 301 -14.32 -1.98 -13.16
C LYS A 301 -14.13 -3.40 -12.60
N HIS A 302 -14.81 -3.67 -11.49
CA HIS A 302 -14.68 -4.95 -10.82
C HIS A 302 -15.18 -6.11 -11.69
N LYS A 303 -14.45 -7.22 -11.60
CA LYS A 303 -14.74 -8.46 -12.32
C LYS A 303 -15.36 -9.47 -11.35
N LYS A 304 -15.94 -10.55 -11.88
CA LYS A 304 -16.44 -11.66 -11.05
C LYS A 304 -15.33 -12.19 -10.11
N GLY A 305 -15.67 -12.40 -8.83
CA GLY A 305 -14.77 -12.96 -7.82
C GLY A 305 -13.93 -11.94 -7.03
N ILE A 306 -14.26 -10.64 -7.11
CA ILE A 306 -13.86 -9.66 -6.10
C ILE A 306 -14.78 -9.84 -4.89
N ARG A 307 -14.19 -9.87 -3.68
CA ARG A 307 -14.92 -9.90 -2.41
C ARG A 307 -15.44 -8.50 -2.08
N ARG A 308 -16.58 -8.42 -1.41
CA ARG A 308 -17.14 -7.19 -0.83
C ARG A 308 -17.53 -7.50 0.60
N ALA A 309 -17.33 -6.55 1.50
CA ALA A 309 -17.91 -6.64 2.83
C ALA A 309 -19.36 -6.18 2.77
N GLU A 310 -20.25 -6.97 3.34
CA GLU A 310 -21.64 -6.62 3.59
C GLU A 310 -21.79 -6.51 5.10
N PHE A 311 -22.01 -5.28 5.56
CA PHE A 311 -22.17 -4.99 6.98
C PHE A 311 -23.66 -4.98 7.31
N GLU A 312 -24.13 -5.96 8.10
CA GLU A 312 -25.54 -6.12 8.48
C GLU A 312 -25.98 -5.03 9.46
N ASN A 313 -25.14 -4.75 10.46
CA ASN A 313 -25.44 -3.83 11.56
C ASN A 313 -24.51 -2.62 11.50
N LEU A 314 -24.90 -1.60 10.73
CA LEU A 314 -24.16 -0.34 10.66
C LEU A 314 -24.33 0.47 11.96
N PRO A 315 -23.23 0.93 12.60
CA PRO A 315 -23.30 1.82 13.75
C PRO A 315 -24.08 3.09 13.42
N ILE A 316 -24.82 3.62 14.40
CA ILE A 316 -25.50 4.92 14.28
C ILE A 316 -24.65 5.98 14.96
N VAL A 317 -24.15 6.92 14.16
CA VAL A 317 -23.36 8.07 14.62
C VAL A 317 -24.25 9.29 14.66
N GLU A 318 -24.48 9.83 15.86
CA GLU A 318 -25.22 11.08 16.05
C GLU A 318 -24.27 12.19 16.50
N ILE A 319 -24.31 13.34 15.82
CA ILE A 319 -23.55 14.53 16.21
C ILE A 319 -24.51 15.66 16.59
N TYR A 320 -24.32 16.20 17.78
CA TYR A 320 -24.96 17.43 18.23
C TYR A 320 -24.10 18.62 17.83
N SER A 321 -24.70 19.54 17.09
CA SER A 321 -24.05 20.73 16.55
C SER A 321 -24.81 21.99 16.93
N LYS A 322 -24.13 23.14 16.84
CA LYS A 322 -24.71 24.47 16.97
C LYS A 322 -24.53 25.24 15.67
N LYS A 323 -25.38 26.23 15.44
CA LYS A 323 -25.21 27.21 14.37
C LYS A 323 -23.93 28.01 14.61
N ASP A 324 -23.24 28.37 13.53
CA ASP A 324 -22.03 29.20 13.55
C ASP A 324 -20.89 28.64 14.43
N CYS A 325 -20.77 27.31 14.48
CA CYS A 325 -19.80 26.57 15.28
C CYS A 325 -18.69 25.96 14.41
N CYS A 326 -17.51 26.58 14.37
CA CYS A 326 -16.37 26.10 13.57
C CYS A 326 -15.94 24.67 13.95
N LEU A 327 -15.92 24.33 15.24
CA LEU A 327 -15.58 22.99 15.73
C LEU A 327 -16.60 21.93 15.26
N CYS A 328 -17.86 22.31 15.10
CA CYS A 328 -18.90 21.42 14.60
C CYS A 328 -18.68 21.09 13.13
N ASP A 329 -18.25 22.06 12.33
CA ASP A 329 -17.96 21.85 10.92
C ASP A 329 -16.66 21.05 10.72
N GLU A 330 -15.64 21.29 11.55
CA GLU A 330 -14.44 20.45 11.62
C GLU A 330 -14.81 18.99 11.93
N ALA A 331 -15.61 18.75 12.98
CA ALA A 331 -16.04 17.40 13.35
C ALA A 331 -16.89 16.72 12.25
N LYS A 332 -17.80 17.44 11.58
CA LYS A 332 -18.58 16.89 10.45
C LYS A 332 -17.70 16.49 9.27
N ASN A 333 -16.66 17.29 8.97
CA ASN A 333 -15.71 16.99 7.92
C ASN A 333 -14.87 15.74 8.24
N GLU A 334 -14.37 15.65 9.48
CA GLU A 334 -13.63 14.47 9.93
C GLU A 334 -14.51 13.21 9.94
N LEU A 335 -15.77 13.31 10.38
CA LEU A 335 -16.74 12.20 10.32
C LEU A 335 -17.00 11.77 8.88
N SER A 336 -17.12 12.72 7.95
CA SER A 336 -17.32 12.42 6.53
C SER A 336 -16.12 11.70 5.92
N ASP A 337 -14.90 12.05 6.33
CA ASP A 337 -13.68 11.35 5.89
C ASP A 337 -13.61 9.92 6.45
N ILE A 338 -13.99 9.69 7.71
CA ILE A 338 -14.10 8.34 8.27
C ILE A 338 -15.19 7.55 7.54
N LEU A 339 -16.35 8.15 7.29
CA LEU A 339 -17.48 7.52 6.60
C LEU A 339 -17.13 7.06 5.18
N ALA A 340 -16.25 7.80 4.49
CA ALA A 340 -15.77 7.43 3.16
C ALA A 340 -15.00 6.10 3.13
N ARG A 341 -14.51 5.63 4.29
CA ARG A 341 -13.73 4.40 4.44
C ARG A 341 -14.38 3.33 5.31
N TYR A 342 -15.12 3.73 6.33
CA TYR A 342 -15.77 2.83 7.29
C TYR A 342 -17.26 3.20 7.36
N PRO A 343 -18.16 2.35 6.84
CA PRO A 343 -19.55 2.72 6.71
C PRO A 343 -20.24 2.82 8.08
N PHE A 344 -21.06 3.85 8.28
CA PHE A 344 -21.97 4.02 9.41
C PHE A 344 -23.15 4.91 9.00
N LYS A 345 -24.23 4.89 9.77
CA LYS A 345 -25.38 5.81 9.57
C LYS A 345 -25.11 7.10 10.31
N MET A 346 -25.13 8.25 9.63
CA MET A 346 -24.87 9.55 10.24
C MET A 346 -26.16 10.34 10.45
N LYS A 347 -26.36 10.89 11.65
CA LYS A 347 -27.45 11.80 12.01
C LYS A 347 -26.87 13.09 12.59
N VAL A 348 -27.18 14.22 11.97
CA VAL A 348 -26.79 15.55 12.46
C VAL A 348 -27.98 16.19 13.14
N THR A 349 -27.83 16.62 14.39
CA THR A 349 -28.86 17.32 15.14
C THR A 349 -28.35 18.71 15.52
N ASP A 350 -29.04 19.74 15.06
CA ASP A 350 -28.80 21.11 15.51
C ASP A 350 -29.53 21.33 16.84
N ILE A 351 -28.78 21.62 17.90
CA ILE A 351 -29.32 21.83 19.25
C ILE A 351 -29.37 23.31 19.65
N THR A 352 -29.13 24.24 18.72
CA THR A 352 -29.07 25.69 18.98
C THR A 352 -30.31 26.23 19.70
N TYR A 353 -31.48 25.66 19.40
CA TYR A 353 -32.77 26.08 19.98
C TYR A 353 -33.40 25.00 20.88
N ASP A 354 -32.66 23.94 21.22
CA ASP A 354 -33.12 22.87 22.10
C ASP A 354 -32.61 23.16 23.52
N SER A 355 -33.42 23.85 24.33
CA SER A 355 -33.02 24.33 25.65
C SER A 355 -32.58 23.21 26.62
N GLU A 356 -33.18 22.03 26.52
CA GLU A 356 -32.83 20.87 27.33
C GLU A 356 -31.44 20.32 26.94
N LYS A 357 -31.21 20.07 25.65
CA LYS A 357 -29.92 19.56 25.17
C LYS A 357 -28.82 20.59 25.29
N LEU A 358 -29.13 21.87 25.06
CA LEU A 358 -28.17 22.96 25.19
C LEU A 358 -27.73 23.08 26.65
N GLY A 359 -28.66 23.09 27.62
CA GLY A 359 -28.31 23.10 29.05
C GLY A 359 -27.47 21.90 29.49
N LYS A 360 -27.66 20.72 28.86
CA LYS A 360 -26.90 19.51 29.19
C LYS A 360 -25.51 19.43 28.55
N TYR A 361 -25.33 19.95 27.34
CA TYR A 361 -24.14 19.72 26.52
C TYR A 361 -23.44 21.00 26.06
N GLU A 362 -23.83 22.18 26.56
CA GLU A 362 -23.44 23.49 26.02
C GLU A 362 -21.94 23.64 25.75
N THR A 363 -21.15 23.25 26.75
CA THR A 363 -19.68 23.39 26.81
C THR A 363 -18.95 22.24 26.13
N GLU A 364 -19.68 21.21 25.69
CA GLU A 364 -19.12 19.99 25.08
C GLU A 364 -19.46 19.88 23.59
N VAL A 365 -20.13 20.88 23.00
CA VAL A 365 -20.44 20.90 21.57
C VAL A 365 -19.16 21.10 20.72
N PRO A 366 -18.92 20.27 19.68
CA PRO A 366 -19.76 19.18 19.20
C PRO A 366 -19.68 17.91 20.05
N VAL A 367 -20.83 17.30 20.32
CA VAL A 367 -20.93 16.01 21.02
C VAL A 367 -21.24 14.91 20.00
N VAL A 368 -20.44 13.84 20.00
CA VAL A 368 -20.64 12.71 19.08
C VAL A 368 -20.96 11.43 19.86
N PHE A 369 -21.97 10.70 19.40
CA PHE A 369 -22.43 9.44 19.95
C PHE A 369 -22.24 8.32 18.94
N ILE A 370 -21.98 7.10 19.42
CA ILE A 370 -22.07 5.85 18.66
C ILE A 370 -23.10 4.98 19.36
N ASP A 371 -24.18 4.63 18.67
CA ASP A 371 -25.30 3.83 19.19
C ASP A 371 -25.82 4.36 20.53
N GLY A 372 -25.99 5.69 20.61
CA GLY A 372 -26.46 6.39 21.82
C GLY A 372 -25.42 6.57 22.92
N LYS A 373 -24.20 6.03 22.78
CA LYS A 373 -23.12 6.19 23.76
C LYS A 373 -22.18 7.33 23.37
N LYS A 374 -22.03 8.31 24.25
CA LYS A 374 -21.14 9.47 24.05
C LYS A 374 -19.68 9.01 23.91
N THR A 375 -18.99 9.52 22.88
CA THR A 375 -17.68 9.02 22.50
C THR A 375 -16.50 9.72 23.19
N SER A 376 -16.66 10.98 23.58
CA SER A 376 -15.64 11.82 24.21
C SER A 376 -16.26 12.90 25.11
N LYS A 377 -15.48 13.42 26.07
CA LYS A 377 -15.93 14.41 27.07
C LYS A 377 -15.66 15.88 26.70
N LEU A 378 -14.74 16.18 25.77
CA LEU A 378 -14.28 17.56 25.57
C LEU A 378 -13.93 17.92 24.11
N LYS A 379 -13.26 17.03 23.36
CA LYS A 379 -12.97 17.24 21.92
C LYS A 379 -13.15 15.96 21.12
N PHE A 380 -13.63 16.10 19.88
CA PHE A 380 -13.66 15.01 18.92
C PHE A 380 -12.22 14.64 18.52
N ASP A 381 -11.89 13.36 18.61
CA ASP A 381 -10.58 12.80 18.23
C ASP A 381 -10.84 11.80 17.12
N LYS A 382 -10.44 12.16 15.90
CA LYS A 382 -10.64 11.37 14.69
C LYS A 382 -10.10 9.95 14.82
N MET A 383 -8.86 9.79 15.30
CA MET A 383 -8.21 8.47 15.37
C MET A 383 -8.92 7.57 16.37
N ARG A 384 -9.22 8.10 17.55
CA ARG A 384 -9.95 7.36 18.59
C ARG A 384 -11.36 6.99 18.15
N PHE A 385 -12.04 7.88 17.44
CA PHE A 385 -13.37 7.62 16.91
C PHE A 385 -13.34 6.55 15.81
N GLN A 386 -12.38 6.64 14.89
CA GLN A 386 -12.18 5.66 13.83
C GLN A 386 -11.95 4.24 14.40
N GLU A 387 -11.10 4.08 15.43
CA GLU A 387 -10.91 2.77 16.08
C GLU A 387 -12.22 2.24 16.68
N LYS A 388 -13.03 3.08 17.34
CA LYS A 388 -14.34 2.66 17.85
C LYS A 388 -15.28 2.20 16.74
N ILE A 389 -15.32 2.89 15.60
CA ILE A 389 -16.15 2.47 14.45
C ILE A 389 -15.67 1.13 13.90
N ILE A 390 -14.35 0.95 13.75
CA ILE A 390 -13.77 -0.31 13.28
C ILE A 390 -14.13 -1.46 14.24
N GLU A 391 -14.03 -1.24 15.54
CA GLU A 391 -14.42 -2.22 16.56
C GLU A 391 -15.90 -2.59 16.46
N ARG A 392 -16.80 -1.61 16.33
CA ARG A 392 -18.24 -1.88 16.16
C ARG A 392 -18.57 -2.59 14.85
N LEU A 393 -17.88 -2.28 13.76
CA LEU A 393 -18.03 -2.99 12.49
C LEU A 393 -17.48 -4.42 12.55
N ALA A 394 -16.51 -4.68 13.44
CA ALA A 394 -15.91 -6.00 13.63
C ALA A 394 -16.75 -6.93 14.50
N GLU A 395 -17.65 -6.40 15.34
CA GLU A 395 -18.57 -7.15 16.21
C GLU A 395 -19.66 -7.93 15.43
N GLN A 396 -19.73 -7.77 14.11
CA GLN A 396 -20.67 -8.45 13.22
C GLN A 396 -20.34 -9.92 12.97
#